data_AF-A0A177AR74-F1
#
_entry.id   AF-A0A177AR74-F1
#
_cell.length_a   1.000
_cell.length_b   1.000
_cell.length_c   1.000
_cell.angle_alpha   90.00
_cell.angle_beta   90.00
_cell.angle_gamma   90.00
#
_symmetry.space_group_name_H-M   'P 1'
#
loop_
_entity.id
_entity.type
_entity.pdbx_description
1 polymer ?
#
loop_
_entity_poly.entity_id
_entity_poly.type
_entity_poly.pdbx_seq_one_letter_code
_entity_poly.pdbx_strand_id
1 'polypeptide(L)'
;MQKKSINLLKWHDRKVLCYISTFHNIKNVHKTSTITKPVMITQSDKNMGGVDRFDQMLKSYFSKHRNKKWTVKFSIYIIHMLIHNSYVLYKEYSKDPEKVKKHFQYRMDLSEYLNEFNEFNFNYEHCTLTFGS
;
A
#
# COMPACT_ATOMS: atom_id res chain seq x y z
N MET A 1 5.82 33.78 -12.76
CA MET A 1 5.83 32.81 -11.64
C MET A 1 4.83 33.28 -10.58
N GLN A 2 3.73 32.56 -10.35
CA GLN A 2 2.81 32.89 -9.25
C GLN A 2 3.45 32.53 -7.91
N LYS A 3 3.46 33.49 -6.97
CA LYS A 3 3.95 33.29 -5.60
C LYS A 3 3.01 32.30 -4.89
N LYS A 4 3.43 31.05 -4.69
CA LYS A 4 2.66 30.07 -3.91
C LYS A 4 2.56 30.56 -2.47
N SER A 5 1.37 30.97 -2.04
CA SER A 5 1.08 31.32 -0.64
C SER A 5 1.04 30.06 0.21
N ILE A 6 1.88 29.98 1.24
CA ILE A 6 1.82 28.92 2.25
C ILE A 6 0.74 29.28 3.26
N ASN A 7 -0.17 28.36 3.52
CA ASN A 7 -1.26 28.50 4.48
C ASN A 7 -0.98 27.68 5.73
N LEU A 8 -1.08 28.33 6.89
CA LEU A 8 -0.93 27.72 8.21
C LEU A 8 -2.30 27.67 8.88
N LEU A 9 -2.70 26.49 9.35
CA LEU A 9 -3.94 26.28 10.08
C LEU A 9 -3.62 25.70 11.46
N LYS A 10 -4.02 26.41 12.52
CA LYS A 10 -4.02 25.89 13.89
C LYS A 10 -5.46 25.59 14.29
N TRP A 11 -5.76 24.32 14.56
CA TRP A 11 -7.09 23.87 14.93
C TRP A 11 -7.09 23.32 16.35
N HIS A 12 -8.13 23.69 17.10
CA HIS A 12 -8.31 23.34 18.49
C HIS A 12 -9.53 22.42 18.62
N ASP A 13 -9.30 21.17 19.02
CA ASP A 13 -10.31 20.20 19.45
C ASP A 13 -9.83 19.58 20.78
N ARG A 14 -9.94 18.26 20.98
CA ARG A 14 -9.35 17.57 22.14
C ARG A 14 -7.83 17.75 22.25
N LYS A 15 -7.14 17.97 21.13
CA LYS A 15 -5.72 18.31 21.02
C LYS A 15 -5.55 19.43 20.02
N VAL A 16 -4.47 20.21 20.16
CA VAL A 16 -4.12 21.25 19.19
C VAL A 16 -3.42 20.59 18.01
N LEU A 17 -3.97 20.77 16.80
CA LEU A 17 -3.38 20.29 15.56
C LEU A 17 -2.91 21.48 14.72
N CYS A 18 -1.71 21.39 14.17
CA CYS A 18 -1.15 22.39 13.27
C CYS A 18 -0.93 21.77 11.89
N TYR A 19 -1.47 22.41 10.86
CA TYR A 19 -1.35 21.98 9.48
C TYR A 19 -0.71 23.07 8.63
N ILE A 20 0.11 22.63 7.67
CA ILE A 20 0.77 23.48 6.69
C ILE A 20 0.36 22.97 5.31
N SER A 21 -0.15 23.86 4.45
CA SER A 21 -0.53 23.49 3.08
C SER A 21 -0.18 24.60 2.11
N THR A 22 0.21 24.20 0.90
CA THR A 22 0.40 25.10 -0.25
C THR A 22 -0.77 25.06 -1.23
N PHE A 23 -1.80 24.24 -0.96
CA PHE A 23 -2.89 23.94 -1.88
C PHE A 23 -4.25 24.41 -1.38
N HIS A 24 -4.50 24.34 -0.07
CA HIS A 24 -5.82 24.66 0.51
C HIS A 24 -5.91 26.10 1.00
N ASN A 25 -6.98 26.81 0.61
CA ASN A 25 -7.34 28.12 1.18
C ASN A 25 -7.99 27.92 2.56
N ILE A 26 -7.52 28.67 3.57
CA ILE A 26 -7.88 28.51 5.00
C ILE A 26 -9.38 28.74 5.24
N LYS A 27 -10.04 29.52 4.38
CA LYS A 27 -11.45 29.89 4.52
C LYS A 27 -12.44 28.79 4.16
N ASN A 28 -11.98 27.71 3.52
CA ASN A 28 -12.85 26.62 3.10
C ASN A 28 -13.11 25.68 4.28
N VAL A 29 -14.37 25.56 4.66
CA VAL A 29 -14.83 24.77 5.81
C VAL A 29 -15.91 23.80 5.36
N HIS A 30 -15.77 22.52 5.72
CA HIS A 30 -16.80 21.52 5.53
C HIS A 30 -17.70 21.47 6.77
N LYS A 31 -19.00 21.59 6.57
CA LYS A 31 -20.00 21.25 7.58
C LYS A 31 -20.36 19.78 7.40
N THR A 32 -19.90 18.92 8.30
CA THR A 32 -20.60 17.64 8.51
C THR A 32 -21.77 17.90 9.45
N SER A 33 -22.79 17.03 9.43
CA SER A 33 -24.06 17.19 10.15
C SER A 33 -23.93 17.46 11.65
N THR A 34 -22.75 17.27 12.24
CA THR A 34 -22.47 17.46 13.67
C THR A 34 -21.25 18.34 13.97
N ILE A 35 -20.32 18.58 13.04
CA ILE A 35 -19.07 19.33 13.31
C ILE A 35 -18.64 20.17 12.11
N THR A 36 -18.26 21.42 12.37
CA THR A 36 -17.64 22.33 11.40
C THR A 36 -16.12 22.11 11.41
N LYS A 37 -15.57 21.47 10.37
CA LYS A 37 -14.12 21.19 10.25
C LYS A 37 -13.50 21.90 9.05
N PRO A 38 -12.32 22.53 9.18
CA PRO A 38 -11.59 23.08 8.04
C PRO A 38 -11.31 22.00 6.98
N VAL A 39 -11.44 22.35 5.70
CA VAL A 39 -11.24 21.43 4.58
C VAL A 39 -9.85 20.82 4.58
N MET A 40 -8.84 21.58 5.02
CA MET A 40 -7.46 21.08 5.16
C MET A 40 -7.38 19.86 6.09
N ILE A 41 -8.13 19.85 7.19
CA ILE A 41 -8.14 18.73 8.15
C ILE A 41 -8.83 17.52 7.53
N THR A 42 -10.00 17.72 6.94
CA THR A 42 -10.76 16.64 6.30
C THR A 42 -9.98 16.00 5.15
N GLN A 43 -9.27 16.80 4.36
CA GLN A 43 -8.46 16.28 3.26
C GLN A 43 -7.20 15.57 3.78
N SER A 44 -6.51 16.14 4.77
CA SER A 44 -5.39 15.47 5.42
C SER A 44 -5.81 14.13 6.02
N ASP A 45 -6.93 14.06 6.74
CA ASP A 45 -7.46 12.80 7.31
C ASP A 45 -7.83 11.78 6.22
N LYS A 46 -8.29 12.24 5.05
CA LYS A 46 -8.63 11.38 3.91
C LYS A 46 -7.40 10.83 3.20
N ASN A 47 -6.34 11.63 3.10
CA ASN A 47 -5.11 11.30 2.38
C ASN A 47 -4.07 10.61 3.27
N MET A 48 -4.07 10.87 4.57
CA MET A 48 -3.22 10.21 5.55
C MET A 48 -3.78 8.80 5.81
N GLY A 49 -2.91 7.80 5.78
CA GLY A 49 -3.30 6.40 6.06
C GLY A 49 -3.01 5.41 4.95
N GLY A 50 -2.54 5.85 3.78
CA GLY A 50 -2.07 4.91 2.74
C GLY A 50 -0.92 4.03 3.25
N VAL A 51 0.08 4.67 3.89
CA VAL A 51 1.23 3.99 4.49
C VAL A 51 0.82 3.14 5.70
N ASP A 52 -0.04 3.66 6.58
CA ASP A 52 -0.47 2.94 7.78
C ASP A 52 -1.30 1.70 7.46
N ARG A 53 -2.15 1.76 6.42
CA ARG A 53 -2.92 0.60 5.96
C ARG A 53 -2.02 -0.47 5.35
N PHE A 54 -0.99 -0.06 4.60
CA PHE A 54 0.01 -0.98 4.09
C PHE A 54 0.82 -1.64 5.22
N ASP A 55 1.26 -0.86 6.22
CA ASP A 55 1.98 -1.37 7.40
C ASP A 55 1.12 -2.30 8.27
N GLN A 56 -0.16 -1.98 8.47
CA GLN A 56 -1.11 -2.86 9.16
C GLN A 56 -1.28 -4.19 8.42
N MET A 57 -1.42 -4.13 7.10
CA MET A 57 -1.53 -5.31 6.27
C MET A 57 -0.26 -6.17 6.35
N LEU A 58 0.92 -5.55 6.28
CA LEU A 58 2.21 -6.24 6.46
C LEU A 58 2.29 -6.98 7.79
N LYS A 59 1.93 -6.32 8.90
CA LYS A 59 1.93 -6.93 10.24
C LYS A 59 1.03 -8.17 10.31
N SER A 60 -0.09 -8.17 9.58
CA SER A 60 -0.97 -9.35 9.50
C SER A 60 -0.34 -10.54 8.79
N TYR A 61 0.66 -10.33 7.93
CA TYR A 61 1.29 -11.38 7.13
C TYR A 61 2.70 -11.77 7.59
N PHE A 62 3.34 -10.99 8.46
CA PHE A 62 4.58 -11.40 9.08
C PHE A 62 4.33 -12.56 10.04
N SER A 63 4.51 -13.79 9.57
CA SER A 63 4.69 -14.94 10.45
C SER A 63 5.81 -14.66 11.45
N LYS A 64 5.66 -15.16 12.68
CA LYS A 64 6.62 -15.03 13.80
C LYS A 64 7.97 -15.72 13.54
N HIS A 65 8.38 -15.93 12.28
CA HIS A 65 9.70 -16.43 11.95
C HIS A 65 10.73 -15.42 12.45
N ARG A 66 11.42 -15.80 13.52
CA ARG A 66 12.39 -15.01 14.26
C ARG A 66 13.69 -14.92 13.46
N ASN A 67 13.63 -14.38 12.25
CA ASN A 67 14.80 -14.19 11.40
C ASN A 67 15.69 -13.11 12.05
N LYS A 68 16.87 -13.52 12.54
CA LYS A 68 17.80 -12.65 13.29
C LYS A 68 18.53 -11.64 12.41
N LYS A 69 18.60 -11.88 11.09
CA LYS A 69 19.32 -11.01 10.14
C LYS A 69 18.38 -9.94 9.57
N TRP A 70 18.71 -8.67 9.74
CA TRP A 70 17.92 -7.52 9.27
C TRP A 70 17.72 -7.53 7.75
N THR A 71 18.71 -8.00 6.99
CA THR A 71 18.66 -8.10 5.53
C THR A 71 17.52 -9.00 5.06
N VAL A 72 17.30 -10.13 5.73
CA VAL A 72 16.18 -11.04 5.39
C VAL A 72 14.84 -10.36 5.65
N LYS A 73 14.70 -9.62 6.75
CA LYS A 73 13.48 -8.86 7.03
C LYS A 73 13.21 -7.80 5.96
N PHE A 74 14.26 -7.12 5.51
CA PHE A 74 14.17 -6.11 4.46
C PHE A 74 13.78 -6.71 3.10
N SER A 75 14.38 -7.83 2.71
CA SER A 75 14.00 -8.52 1.47
C SER A 75 12.55 -9.01 1.49
N ILE A 76 12.10 -9.58 2.61
CA ILE A 76 10.69 -9.99 2.79
C ILE A 76 9.78 -8.77 2.66
N TYR A 77 10.11 -7.67 3.33
CA TYR A 77 9.34 -6.42 3.23
C TYR A 77 9.20 -5.92 1.78
N ILE A 78 10.28 -5.97 0.99
CA ILE A 78 10.23 -5.64 -0.45
C ILE A 78 9.27 -6.56 -1.20
N ILE A 79 9.33 -7.88 -0.97
CA ILE A 79 8.42 -8.83 -1.64
C ILE A 79 6.96 -8.51 -1.30
N HIS A 80 6.64 -8.20 -0.04
CA HIS A 80 5.28 -7.81 0.31
C HIS A 80 4.85 -6.48 -0.32
N MET A 81 5.75 -5.49 -0.44
CA MET A 81 5.47 -4.26 -1.19
C MET A 81 5.14 -4.56 -2.66
N LEU A 82 5.95 -5.40 -3.31
CA LEU A 82 5.73 -5.78 -4.72
C LEU A 82 4.37 -6.45 -4.91
N ILE A 83 4.03 -7.43 -4.07
CA ILE A 83 2.74 -8.14 -4.12
C ILE A 83 1.56 -7.19 -3.87
N HIS A 84 1.72 -6.22 -2.96
CA HIS A 84 0.66 -5.25 -2.72
C HIS A 84 0.45 -4.32 -3.91
N ASN A 85 1.55 -3.81 -4.48
CA ASN A 85 1.49 -2.94 -5.65
C ASN A 85 0.93 -3.68 -6.87
N SER A 86 1.31 -4.94 -7.09
CA SER A 86 0.77 -5.77 -8.16
C SER A 86 -0.74 -6.02 -7.96
N TYR A 87 -1.20 -6.19 -6.72
CA TYR A 87 -2.63 -6.27 -6.41
C TYR A 87 -3.36 -4.96 -6.69
N VAL A 88 -2.79 -3.81 -6.35
CA VAL A 88 -3.39 -2.51 -6.68
C VAL A 88 -3.56 -2.37 -8.19
N LEU A 89 -2.53 -2.70 -8.97
CA LEU A 89 -2.60 -2.72 -10.44
C LEU A 89 -3.65 -3.73 -10.94
N TYR A 90 -3.67 -4.94 -10.39
CA TYR A 90 -4.67 -5.96 -10.74
C TYR A 90 -6.09 -5.41 -10.58
N LYS A 91 -6.38 -4.72 -9.48
CA LYS A 91 -7.70 -4.10 -9.26
C LYS A 91 -7.99 -2.99 -10.27
N GLU A 92 -7.01 -2.13 -10.54
CA GLU A 92 -7.17 -0.98 -11.42
C GLU A 92 -7.43 -1.40 -12.88
N TYR A 93 -6.76 -2.45 -13.33
CA TYR A 93 -6.85 -2.94 -14.72
C TYR A 93 -7.80 -4.13 -14.89
N SER A 94 -8.55 -4.51 -13.85
CA SER A 94 -9.55 -5.57 -13.96
C SER A 94 -10.73 -5.10 -14.80
N LYS A 95 -11.00 -5.81 -15.89
CA LYS A 95 -12.13 -5.53 -16.80
C LYS A 95 -13.51 -5.71 -16.14
N ASP A 96 -13.56 -6.47 -15.05
CA ASP A 96 -14.77 -6.76 -14.29
C ASP A 96 -14.53 -6.47 -12.79
N PRO A 97 -14.85 -5.25 -12.33
CA PRO A 97 -14.60 -4.81 -10.96
C PRO A 97 -15.33 -5.65 -9.90
N GLU A 98 -16.47 -6.25 -10.24
CA GLU A 98 -17.26 -7.07 -9.31
C GLU A 98 -16.63 -8.44 -9.07
N LYS A 99 -15.85 -8.93 -10.03
CA LYS A 99 -15.14 -10.22 -9.94
C LYS A 99 -13.71 -10.09 -9.42
N VAL A 100 -13.29 -8.88 -9.05
CA VAL A 100 -11.98 -8.65 -8.45
C VAL A 100 -11.82 -9.50 -7.20
N LYS A 101 -10.84 -10.38 -7.22
CA LYS A 101 -10.53 -11.24 -6.08
C LYS A 101 -10.10 -10.40 -4.88
N LYS A 102 -10.50 -10.82 -3.68
CA LYS A 102 -9.98 -10.25 -2.43
C LYS A 102 -8.46 -10.49 -2.34
N HIS A 103 -7.75 -9.60 -1.66
CA HIS A 103 -6.28 -9.65 -1.55
C HIS A 103 -5.72 -10.99 -1.06
N PHE A 104 -6.43 -11.65 -0.13
CA PHE A 104 -6.04 -12.99 0.34
C PHE A 104 -6.09 -14.03 -0.80
N GLN A 105 -7.20 -14.08 -1.55
CA GLN A 105 -7.34 -15.01 -2.67
C GLN A 105 -6.31 -14.72 -3.76
N TYR A 106 -6.10 -13.46 -4.10
CA TYR A 106 -5.06 -13.05 -5.05
C TYR A 106 -3.68 -13.55 -4.64
N ARG A 107 -3.36 -13.50 -3.34
CA ARG A 107 -2.09 -14.02 -2.80
C ARG A 107 -1.98 -15.54 -2.86
N MET A 108 -3.08 -16.26 -2.61
CA MET A 108 -3.11 -17.72 -2.75
C MET A 108 -2.83 -18.13 -4.20
N ASP A 109 -3.55 -17.54 -5.15
CA ASP A 109 -3.35 -17.83 -6.57
C ASP A 109 -1.92 -17.48 -7.03
N LEU A 110 -1.38 -16.36 -6.54
CA LEU A 110 0.00 -15.96 -6.83
C LEU A 110 1.01 -16.96 -6.25
N SER A 111 0.74 -17.51 -5.06
CA SER A 111 1.62 -18.51 -4.45
C SER A 111 1.60 -19.83 -5.21
N GLU A 112 0.44 -20.26 -5.69
CA GLU A 112 0.28 -21.46 -6.52
C GLU A 112 1.03 -21.29 -7.84
N TYR A 113 0.80 -20.18 -8.54
CA TYR A 113 1.50 -19.85 -9.78
C TYR A 113 3.03 -19.83 -9.63
N LEU A 114 3.54 -19.24 -8.53
CA LEU A 114 4.98 -19.19 -8.28
C LEU A 114 5.56 -20.57 -7.96
N ASN A 115 4.81 -21.44 -7.29
CA ASN A 115 5.24 -22.82 -7.03
C ASN A 115 5.33 -23.62 -8.33
N GLU A 116 4.31 -23.54 -9.19
CA GLU A 116 4.30 -24.22 -10.50
C GLU A 116 5.44 -23.71 -11.40
N PHE A 117 5.70 -22.41 -11.42
CA PHE A 117 6.80 -21.82 -12.18
C PHE A 117 8.17 -22.28 -11.67
N ASN A 118 8.32 -22.45 -10.34
CA ASN A 118 9.56 -22.95 -9.75
C ASN A 118 9.80 -24.42 -10.11
N GLU A 119 8.77 -25.26 -10.06
CA GLU A 119 8.86 -26.66 -10.48
C GLU A 119 9.19 -26.77 -11.98
N PHE A 120 8.58 -25.94 -12.83
CA PHE A 120 8.88 -25.91 -14.26
C PHE A 120 10.35 -25.54 -14.55
N ASN A 121 10.90 -24.51 -13.89
CA ASN A 121 12.29 -24.12 -14.10
C ASN A 121 13.28 -25.16 -13.60
N PHE A 122 13.02 -25.81 -12.46
CA PHE A 122 13.86 -26.90 -11.96
C PHE A 122 13.87 -28.07 -12.95
N ASN A 123 12.71 -28.44 -13.48
CA ASN A 123 12.59 -29.49 -14.50
C ASN A 123 13.25 -29.10 -15.83
N TYR A 124 13.21 -27.82 -16.21
CA TYR A 124 13.86 -27.31 -17.41
C TYR A 124 15.39 -27.28 -17.31
N GLU A 125 15.96 -26.85 -16.18
CA GLU A 125 17.40 -26.91 -15.92
C GLU A 125 17.93 -28.35 -15.87
N HIS A 126 17.14 -29.29 -15.34
CA HIS A 126 17.48 -30.72 -15.41
C HIS A 126 17.40 -31.28 -16.85
N CYS A 127 16.46 -30.81 -17.68
CA CYS A 127 16.39 -31.22 -19.08
C CYS A 127 17.57 -30.67 -19.89
N THR A 128 17.97 -29.40 -19.73
CA THR A 128 19.06 -28.82 -20.53
C THR A 128 20.44 -29.39 -20.19
N LEU A 129 20.64 -29.92 -18.98
CA LEU A 129 21.87 -30.62 -18.57
C LEU A 129 21.98 -32.06 -19.09
N THR A 130 20.91 -32.65 -19.64
CA THR A 130 20.93 -34.02 -20.19
C THR A 130 21.02 -34.08 -21.72
N PHE A 131 20.84 -32.94 -22.41
CA PHE A 131 20.99 -32.83 -23.87
C PHE A 131 22.34 -32.24 -24.32
N GLY A 132 23.29 -32.03 -23.40
CA GLY A 132 24.66 -31.62 -23.68
C GLY A 132 25.67 -32.68 -23.26
N SER A 133 25.72 -33.82 -23.95
CA SER A 133 26.79 -34.83 -23.89
C SER A 133 26.85 -35.58 -25.20
#